data_AF-B8HZJ2-F1
#
_entry.id   AF-B8HZJ2-F1
#
_cell.length_a   1.000
_cell.length_b   1.000
_cell.length_c   1.000
_cell.angle_alpha   90.00
_cell.angle_beta   90.00
_cell.angle_gamma   90.00
#
_symmetry.space_group_name_H-M   'P 1'
#
loop_
_entity.id
_entity.type
_entity.pdbx_description
1 polymer ?
#
loop_
_entity_poly.entity_id
_entity_poly.type
_entity_poly.pdbx_seq_one_letter_code
_entity_poly.pdbx_strand_id
1 'polypeptide(L)'
;MHQRFCKTSIHTYAAKIYTDLHPYQRAKNLLQTQSFQVITPTRPVAITLGVERCMLKRLAQSQLSRHGWHTAPLLTIQHTLQVAVKQILSPVDIAGTARAWTPALIAVLSSGISPEQLRATGSDHLQQLAELLTVYQTELYQSHGLDPSEILWKASQLESDPRAILVYGYFLPSIAD
;
A
#
# COMPACT_ATOMS: atom_id res chain seq x y z
N MET A 1 14.99 37.94 -3.84
CA MET A 1 14.68 36.67 -3.13
C MET A 1 14.08 35.69 -4.13
N HIS A 2 14.89 34.74 -4.64
CA HIS A 2 14.43 33.75 -5.61
C HIS A 2 13.88 32.51 -4.88
N GLN A 3 12.58 32.27 -5.01
CA GLN A 3 11.95 31.01 -4.65
C GLN A 3 12.36 29.95 -5.68
N ARG A 4 13.18 28.99 -5.24
CA ARG A 4 13.45 27.76 -5.98
C ARG A 4 12.22 26.86 -5.86
N PHE A 5 11.39 26.82 -6.90
CA PHE A 5 10.46 25.72 -7.09
C PHE A 5 11.28 24.45 -7.34
N CYS A 6 11.28 23.56 -6.35
CA CYS A 6 11.83 22.23 -6.47
C CYS A 6 10.98 21.48 -7.52
N LYS A 7 11.52 21.33 -8.73
CA LYS A 7 10.94 20.48 -9.77
C LYS A 7 11.13 19.03 -9.32
N THR A 8 10.08 18.41 -8.81
CA THR A 8 10.03 16.96 -8.66
C THR A 8 10.00 16.37 -10.07
N SER A 9 11.15 15.93 -10.58
CA SER A 9 11.24 15.18 -11.82
C SER A 9 10.53 13.84 -11.63
N ILE A 10 9.30 13.75 -12.12
CA ILE A 10 8.63 12.46 -12.29
C ILE A 10 9.32 11.80 -13.49
N HIS A 11 10.21 10.83 -13.23
CA HIS A 11 10.74 9.98 -14.28
C HIS A 11 9.59 9.14 -14.85
N THR A 12 9.07 9.54 -16.01
CA THR A 12 8.02 8.84 -16.73
C THR A 12 8.55 7.53 -17.31
N TYR A 13 8.52 6.45 -16.53
CA TYR A 13 8.68 5.11 -17.08
C TYR A 13 7.38 4.70 -17.79
N ALA A 14 7.44 4.52 -19.10
CA ALA A 14 6.29 4.06 -19.88
C ALA A 14 5.99 2.59 -19.56
N ALA A 15 5.10 2.34 -18.59
CA ALA A 15 4.55 1.02 -18.37
C ALA A 15 3.69 0.62 -19.57
N LYS A 16 4.12 -0.39 -20.33
CA LYS A 16 3.31 -0.97 -21.40
C LYS A 16 2.37 -2.02 -20.80
N ILE A 17 1.08 -1.70 -20.72
CA ILE A 17 0.03 -2.64 -20.33
C ILE A 17 -0.38 -3.40 -21.60
N TYR A 18 -0.31 -4.73 -21.55
CA TYR A 18 -0.77 -5.59 -22.63
C TYR A 18 -2.03 -6.32 -22.16
N THR A 19 -3.14 -6.13 -22.87
CA THR A 19 -4.28 -7.03 -22.84
C THR A 19 -4.09 -8.06 -23.94
N ASP A 20 -4.22 -9.35 -23.61
CA ASP A 20 -4.00 -10.45 -24.54
C ASP A 20 -5.11 -11.49 -24.37
N LEU A 21 -5.59 -12.07 -25.47
CA LEU A 21 -6.62 -13.12 -25.46
C LEU A 21 -6.08 -14.44 -24.89
N HIS A 22 -4.75 -14.59 -24.86
CA HIS A 22 -4.01 -15.76 -24.44
C HIS A 22 -2.90 -15.35 -23.45
N PRO A 23 -3.27 -14.73 -22.31
CA PRO A 23 -2.31 -14.12 -21.39
C PRO A 23 -1.34 -15.15 -20.80
N TYR A 24 -1.79 -16.40 -20.66
CA TYR A 24 -0.95 -17.51 -20.21
C TYR A 24 0.16 -17.86 -21.21
N GLN A 25 -0.18 -18.13 -22.49
CA GLN A 25 0.84 -18.45 -23.50
C GLN A 25 1.82 -17.29 -23.67
N ARG A 26 1.33 -16.05 -23.68
CA ARG A 26 2.19 -14.88 -23.79
C ARG A 26 3.16 -14.74 -22.61
N ALA A 27 2.68 -14.93 -21.38
CA ALA A 27 3.53 -14.93 -20.21
C ALA A 27 4.63 -16.01 -20.31
N LYS A 28 4.29 -17.23 -20.73
CA LYS A 28 5.27 -18.31 -20.95
C LYS A 28 6.33 -17.94 -22.00
N ASN A 29 5.92 -17.39 -23.13
CA ASN A 29 6.85 -16.99 -24.20
C ASN A 29 7.79 -15.86 -23.73
N LEU A 30 7.28 -14.90 -22.96
CA LEU A 30 8.09 -13.84 -22.36
C LEU A 30 9.13 -14.40 -21.38
N LEU A 31 8.74 -15.38 -20.57
CA LEU A 31 9.65 -16.03 -19.62
C LEU A 31 10.74 -16.88 -20.29
N GLN A 32 10.52 -17.34 -21.52
CA GLN A 32 11.52 -18.06 -22.31
C GLN A 32 12.52 -17.12 -22.98
N THR A 33 12.11 -15.87 -23.27
CA THR A 33 12.89 -14.94 -24.10
C THR A 33 13.66 -13.91 -23.29
N GLN A 34 13.21 -13.59 -22.06
CA GLN A 34 13.84 -12.59 -21.21
C GLN A 34 13.80 -13.00 -19.74
N SER A 35 14.77 -12.51 -18.96
CA SER A 35 14.79 -12.69 -17.51
C SER A 35 13.89 -11.64 -16.85
N PHE A 36 12.75 -12.08 -16.33
CA PHE A 36 11.83 -11.25 -15.56
C PHE A 36 11.76 -11.70 -14.12
N GLN A 37 11.65 -10.74 -13.19
CA GLN A 37 11.11 -11.03 -11.87
C GLN A 37 9.59 -11.19 -11.98
N VAL A 38 9.07 -12.38 -11.68
CA VAL A 38 7.63 -12.67 -11.83
C VAL A 38 6.89 -12.41 -10.53
N ILE A 39 5.86 -11.57 -10.58
CA ILE A 39 4.99 -11.24 -9.45
C ILE A 39 3.64 -11.90 -9.66
N THR A 40 3.25 -12.75 -8.72
CA THR A 40 1.99 -13.51 -8.73
C THR A 40 1.22 -13.30 -7.42
N PRO A 41 -0.12 -13.30 -7.43
CA PRO A 41 -0.91 -13.05 -6.23
C PRO A 41 -0.98 -14.28 -5.32
N THR A 42 -0.95 -15.48 -5.91
CA THR A 42 -1.18 -16.73 -5.20
C THR A 42 -0.19 -17.81 -5.64
N ARG A 43 -0.01 -18.83 -4.80
CA ARG A 43 0.86 -19.97 -5.10
C ARG A 43 0.38 -20.79 -6.31
N PRO A 44 -0.93 -21.07 -6.49
CA PRO A 44 -1.41 -21.78 -7.68
C PRO A 44 -1.02 -21.06 -8.97
N VAL A 45 -1.15 -19.73 -9.04
CA VAL A 45 -0.78 -18.95 -10.21
C VAL A 45 0.72 -19.07 -10.53
N ALA A 46 1.58 -19.03 -9.50
CA ALA A 46 3.02 -19.23 -9.66
C ALA A 46 3.35 -20.64 -10.20
N ILE A 47 2.69 -21.68 -9.66
CA ILE A 47 2.86 -23.07 -10.10
C ILE A 47 2.45 -23.23 -11.56
N THR A 48 1.30 -22.67 -11.97
CA THR A 48 0.84 -22.71 -13.36
C THR A 48 1.87 -22.10 -14.31
N LEU A 49 2.54 -21.02 -13.90
CA LEU A 49 3.62 -20.41 -14.66
C LEU A 49 4.97 -21.12 -14.53
N GLY A 50 5.13 -22.06 -13.60
CA GLY A 50 6.39 -22.75 -13.33
C GLY A 50 7.48 -21.83 -12.76
N VAL A 51 7.09 -20.83 -11.95
CA VAL A 51 7.99 -19.82 -11.39
C VAL A 51 7.92 -19.79 -9.86
N GLU A 52 8.93 -19.22 -9.21
CA GLU A 52 8.88 -18.98 -7.76
C GLU A 52 7.83 -17.92 -7.42
N ARG A 53 7.13 -18.11 -6.29
CA ARG A 53 6.10 -17.16 -5.84
C ARG A 53 6.74 -15.91 -5.23
N CYS A 54 6.62 -14.79 -5.92
CA CYS A 54 6.83 -13.45 -5.36
C CYS A 54 5.52 -12.66 -5.34
N MET A 55 5.08 -12.20 -4.17
CA MET A 55 3.88 -11.35 -4.03
C MET A 55 4.27 -9.87 -4.03
N LEU A 56 3.40 -9.02 -4.58
CA LEU A 56 3.62 -7.57 -4.62
C LEU A 56 3.86 -7.00 -3.21
N LYS A 57 3.08 -7.46 -2.23
CA LYS A 57 3.25 -7.07 -0.82
C LYS A 57 4.63 -7.43 -0.26
N ARG A 58 5.18 -8.60 -0.63
CA ARG A 58 6.52 -9.03 -0.18
C ARG A 58 7.63 -8.18 -0.82
N LEU A 59 7.45 -7.79 -2.08
CA LEU A 59 8.36 -6.87 -2.77
C LEU A 59 8.35 -5.50 -2.08
N ALA A 60 7.17 -4.95 -1.81
CA ALA A 60 7.00 -3.68 -1.11
C ALA A 60 7.63 -3.71 0.29
N GLN A 61 7.39 -4.77 1.06
CA GLN A 61 8.03 -4.97 2.37
C GLN A 61 9.55 -5.00 2.27
N SER A 62 10.11 -5.76 1.32
CA SER A 62 11.56 -5.83 1.10
C SER A 62 12.17 -4.47 0.72
N GLN A 63 11.47 -3.66 -0.07
CA GLN A 63 11.89 -2.30 -0.37
C GLN A 63 11.86 -1.43 0.89
N LEU A 64 10.75 -1.41 1.62
CA LEU A 64 10.58 -0.63 2.84
C LEU A 64 11.62 -0.97 3.91
N SER A 65 11.91 -2.26 4.12
CA SER A 65 12.92 -2.73 5.07
C SER A 65 14.34 -2.26 4.74
N ARG A 66 14.69 -2.11 3.46
CA ARG A 66 15.97 -1.51 3.06
C ARG A 66 16.07 -0.02 3.43
N HIS A 67 14.93 0.65 3.62
CA HIS A 67 14.84 2.04 4.09
C HIS A 67 14.53 2.15 5.60
N GLY A 68 14.70 1.07 6.37
CA GLY A 68 14.51 1.07 7.83
C GLY A 68 13.06 0.94 8.30
N TRP A 69 12.10 0.82 7.39
CA TRP A 69 10.68 0.64 7.74
C TRP A 69 10.34 -0.84 7.96
N HIS A 70 9.47 -1.10 8.93
CA HIS A 70 8.96 -2.45 9.20
C HIS A 70 7.44 -2.46 9.36
N THR A 71 6.83 -3.63 9.21
CA THR A 71 5.41 -3.81 9.51
C THR A 71 5.23 -3.90 11.02
N ALA A 72 4.42 -3.01 11.59
CA ALA A 72 4.16 -3.00 13.01
C ALA A 72 3.47 -4.31 13.46
N PRO A 73 3.79 -4.84 14.66
CA PRO A 73 3.07 -5.99 15.22
C PRO A 73 1.59 -5.70 15.44
N LEU A 74 0.73 -6.72 15.35
CA LEU A 74 -0.72 -6.58 15.51
C LEU A 74 -1.11 -5.93 16.84
N LEU A 75 -0.48 -6.33 17.94
CA LEU A 75 -0.74 -5.76 19.26
C LEU A 75 -0.36 -4.28 19.33
N THR A 76 0.76 -3.90 18.69
CA THR A 76 1.18 -2.49 18.59
C THR A 76 0.14 -1.68 17.82
N ILE A 77 -0.31 -2.16 16.66
CA ILE A 77 -1.36 -1.52 15.85
C ILE A 77 -2.65 -1.31 16.65
N GLN A 78 -3.12 -2.37 17.33
CA GLN A 78 -4.35 -2.29 18.12
C GLN A 78 -4.22 -1.30 19.28
N HIS A 79 -3.09 -1.34 19.99
CA HIS A 79 -2.82 -0.43 21.09
C HIS A 79 -2.72 1.02 20.61
N THR A 80 -1.95 1.29 19.55
CA THR A 80 -1.77 2.63 18.99
C THR A 80 -3.10 3.20 18.49
N LEU A 81 -3.97 2.39 17.88
CA LEU A 81 -5.30 2.84 17.47
C LEU A 81 -6.17 3.21 18.69
N GLN A 82 -6.16 2.39 19.75
CA GLN A 82 -6.92 2.70 20.96
C GLN A 82 -6.41 3.98 21.64
N VAL A 83 -5.10 4.21 21.65
CA VAL A 83 -4.50 5.47 22.16
C VAL A 83 -4.99 6.66 21.33
N ALA A 84 -4.93 6.57 20.00
CA ALA A 84 -5.39 7.64 19.11
C ALA A 84 -6.89 7.93 19.30
N VAL A 85 -7.73 6.89 19.38
CA VAL A 85 -9.17 7.01 19.65
C VAL A 85 -9.44 7.66 21.00
N LYS A 86 -8.72 7.26 22.04
CA LYS A 86 -8.84 7.86 23.38
C LYS A 86 -8.50 9.35 23.34
N GLN A 87 -7.45 9.73 22.62
CA GLN A 87 -7.00 11.13 22.54
C GLN A 87 -7.95 12.02 21.75
N ILE A 88 -8.45 11.54 20.61
CA ILE A 88 -9.25 12.37 19.68
C ILE A 88 -10.74 12.35 20.01
N LEU A 89 -11.29 11.17 20.32
CA LEU A 89 -12.74 10.99 20.45
C LEU A 89 -13.20 10.88 21.91
N SER A 90 -12.30 10.57 22.84
CA SER A 90 -12.59 10.38 24.27
C SER A 90 -13.86 9.55 24.57
N PRO A 91 -14.09 8.39 23.91
CA PRO A 91 -15.30 7.61 24.11
C PRO A 91 -15.26 6.85 25.44
N VAL A 92 -16.45 6.43 25.91
CA VAL A 92 -16.58 5.52 27.07
C VAL A 92 -16.05 4.13 26.74
N ASP A 93 -16.37 3.59 25.56
CA ASP A 93 -15.88 2.30 25.05
C ASP A 93 -14.79 2.50 23.98
N ILE A 94 -13.54 2.66 24.42
CA ILE A 94 -12.39 2.88 23.55
C ILE A 94 -12.20 1.72 22.56
N ALA A 95 -12.35 0.48 23.03
CA ALA A 95 -12.10 -0.70 22.19
C ALA A 95 -13.19 -0.87 21.13
N GLY A 96 -14.46 -0.70 21.50
CA GLY A 96 -15.57 -0.73 20.56
C GLY A 96 -15.48 0.39 19.53
N THR A 97 -15.19 1.62 19.95
CA THR A 97 -14.98 2.74 19.02
C THR A 97 -13.80 2.47 18.09
N ALA A 98 -12.64 2.01 18.59
CA ALA A 98 -11.49 1.68 17.73
C ALA A 98 -11.85 0.66 16.63
N ARG A 99 -12.61 -0.38 16.97
CA ARG A 99 -13.09 -1.35 15.99
C ARG A 99 -14.02 -0.73 14.94
N ALA A 100 -14.92 0.17 15.35
CA ALA A 100 -15.83 0.86 14.45
C ALA A 100 -15.09 1.75 13.42
N TRP A 101 -13.97 2.36 13.82
CA TRP A 101 -13.16 3.23 12.96
C TRP A 101 -12.16 2.48 12.08
N THR A 102 -11.84 1.22 12.39
CA THR A 102 -10.84 0.42 11.67
C THR A 102 -11.09 0.33 10.15
N PRO A 103 -12.30 0.06 9.65
CA PRO A 103 -12.54 -0.04 8.21
C PRO A 103 -12.24 1.27 7.45
N ALA A 104 -12.65 2.41 8.01
CA ALA A 104 -12.39 3.72 7.42
C ALA A 104 -10.88 4.04 7.41
N LEU A 105 -10.19 3.72 8.50
CA LEU A 105 -8.74 3.90 8.60
C LEU A 105 -7.98 3.05 7.57
N ILE A 106 -8.33 1.76 7.43
CA ILE A 106 -7.72 0.86 6.43
C ILE A 106 -7.94 1.40 5.01
N ALA A 107 -9.15 1.88 4.69
CA ALA A 107 -9.46 2.43 3.39
C ALA A 107 -8.59 3.66 3.06
N VAL A 108 -8.39 4.56 4.03
CA VAL A 108 -7.54 5.73 3.86
C VAL A 108 -6.07 5.34 3.72
N LEU A 109 -5.56 4.48 4.61
CA LEU A 109 -4.15 4.04 4.58
C LEU A 109 -3.79 3.33 3.27
N SER A 110 -4.69 2.50 2.75
CA SER A 110 -4.47 1.74 1.51
C SER A 110 -4.60 2.57 0.24
N SER A 111 -5.43 3.62 0.26
CA SER A 111 -5.59 4.54 -0.88
C SER A 111 -4.53 5.64 -0.90
N GLY A 112 -3.86 5.87 0.23
CA GLY A 112 -2.83 6.90 0.34
C GLY A 112 -3.35 8.32 0.44
N ILE A 113 -4.64 8.48 0.75
CA ILE A 113 -5.25 9.78 1.00
C ILE A 113 -4.59 10.43 2.22
N SER A 114 -4.17 11.69 2.08
CA SER A 114 -3.51 12.41 3.17
C SER A 114 -4.52 12.99 4.17
N PRO A 115 -4.12 13.22 5.43
CA PRO A 115 -4.97 13.91 6.41
C PRO A 115 -5.47 15.28 5.92
N GLU A 116 -4.66 16.01 5.16
CA GLU A 116 -5.02 17.32 4.59
C GLU A 116 -6.14 17.20 3.56
N GLN A 117 -6.10 16.16 2.71
CA GLN A 117 -7.16 15.88 1.74
C GLN A 117 -8.48 15.54 2.43
N LEU A 118 -8.44 14.80 3.54
CA LEU A 118 -9.63 14.52 4.34
C LEU A 118 -10.22 15.79 4.96
N ARG A 119 -9.37 16.66 5.55
CA ARG A 119 -9.82 17.93 6.15
C ARG A 119 -10.46 18.87 5.13
N ALA A 120 -9.95 18.88 3.90
CA ALA A 120 -10.46 19.74 2.82
C ALA A 120 -11.92 19.44 2.43
N THR A 121 -12.47 18.28 2.77
CA THR A 121 -13.86 17.91 2.48
C THR A 121 -14.89 18.66 3.32
N GLY A 122 -14.49 19.23 4.47
CA GLY A 122 -15.36 20.02 5.35
C GLY A 122 -16.35 19.21 6.21
N SER A 123 -16.34 17.88 6.17
CA SER A 123 -17.19 17.05 7.03
C SER A 123 -16.56 16.82 8.40
N ASP A 124 -17.30 17.06 9.48
CA ASP A 124 -16.85 16.83 10.87
C ASP A 124 -16.32 15.40 11.08
N HIS A 125 -17.01 14.41 10.51
CA HIS A 125 -16.61 13.01 10.59
C HIS A 125 -15.26 12.76 9.88
N LEU A 126 -15.02 13.40 8.73
CA LEU A 126 -13.75 13.28 8.01
C LEU A 126 -12.63 14.09 8.64
N GLN A 127 -12.94 15.18 9.34
CA GLN A 127 -11.98 15.91 10.17
C GLN A 127 -11.51 15.04 11.34
N GLN A 128 -12.44 14.39 12.05
CA GLN A 128 -12.12 13.43 13.11
C GLN A 128 -11.29 12.26 12.56
N LEU A 129 -11.61 11.73 11.38
CA LEU A 129 -10.80 10.70 10.72
C LEU A 129 -9.38 11.19 10.44
N ALA A 130 -9.23 12.43 9.96
CA ALA A 130 -7.94 13.02 9.65
C ALA A 130 -7.06 13.20 10.90
N GLU A 131 -7.65 13.66 12.00
CA GLU A 131 -6.97 13.80 13.28
C GLU A 131 -6.55 12.44 13.85
N LEU A 132 -7.47 11.48 13.86
CA LEU A 132 -7.19 10.11 14.30
C LEU A 132 -6.06 9.49 13.47
N LEU A 133 -6.12 9.61 12.15
CA LEU A 133 -5.08 9.13 11.23
C LEU A 133 -3.72 9.80 11.51
N THR A 134 -3.71 11.12 11.75
CA THR A 134 -2.48 11.88 12.02
C THR A 134 -1.79 11.37 13.28
N VAL A 135 -2.54 11.22 14.38
CA VAL A 135 -2.02 10.70 15.64
C VAL A 135 -1.55 9.26 15.46
N TYR A 136 -2.40 8.42 14.88
CA TYR A 136 -2.10 7.01 14.66
C TYR A 136 -0.80 6.76 13.87
N GLN A 137 -0.64 7.45 12.74
CA GLN A 137 0.56 7.33 11.91
C GLN A 137 1.78 7.91 12.61
N THR A 138 1.64 9.06 13.28
CA THR A 138 2.76 9.68 14.02
C THR A 138 3.33 8.71 15.05
N GLU A 139 2.48 8.08 15.85
CA GLU A 139 2.87 7.12 16.86
C GLU A 139 3.56 5.87 16.26
N LEU A 140 3.03 5.32 15.16
CA LEU A 140 3.69 4.19 14.50
C LEU A 140 5.06 4.58 13.92
N TYR A 141 5.14 5.74 13.28
CA TYR A 141 6.34 6.19 12.58
C TYR A 141 7.49 6.55 13.53
N GLN A 142 7.21 6.94 14.78
CA GLN A 142 8.24 7.14 15.80
C GLN A 142 9.13 5.90 15.98
N SER A 143 8.58 4.71 15.76
CA SER A 143 9.30 3.44 15.83
C SER A 143 9.70 2.86 14.47
N HIS A 144 9.57 3.65 13.39
CA HIS A 144 9.66 3.19 12.00
C HIS A 144 8.68 2.05 11.64
N GLY A 145 7.58 1.94 12.38
CA GLY A 145 6.52 0.96 12.15
C GLY A 145 5.49 1.47 11.14
N LEU A 146 4.94 0.55 10.35
CA LEU A 146 3.86 0.79 9.39
C LEU A 146 2.68 -0.12 9.64
N ASP A 147 1.48 0.40 9.42
CA ASP A 147 0.29 -0.44 9.31
C ASP A 147 0.39 -1.35 8.06
N PRO A 148 -0.01 -2.64 8.14
CA PRO A 148 -0.03 -3.56 7.01
C PRO A 148 -0.78 -3.06 5.78
N SER A 149 -1.76 -2.18 5.99
CA SER A 149 -2.61 -1.59 4.95
C SER A 149 -1.92 -0.47 4.19
N GLU A 150 -0.89 0.16 4.79
CA GLU A 150 -0.15 1.27 4.18
C GLU A 150 1.04 0.81 3.33
N ILE A 151 1.49 -0.45 3.51
CA ILE A 151 2.72 -1.00 2.92
C ILE A 151 2.85 -0.70 1.42
N LEU A 152 1.80 -0.97 0.63
CA LEU A 152 1.87 -0.81 -0.82
C LEU A 152 1.98 0.67 -1.22
N TRP A 153 1.18 1.53 -0.57
CA TRP A 153 1.23 2.96 -0.81
C TRP A 153 2.57 3.56 -0.41
N LYS A 154 3.07 3.24 0.78
CA LYS A 154 4.36 3.75 1.27
C LYS A 154 5.52 3.32 0.39
N ALA A 155 5.52 2.05 -0.05
CA ALA A 155 6.55 1.56 -0.97
C ALA A 155 6.49 2.27 -2.33
N SER A 156 5.31 2.65 -2.82
CA SER A 156 5.16 3.36 -4.10
C SER A 156 5.76 4.77 -4.11
N GLN A 157 5.96 5.37 -2.92
CA GLN A 157 6.60 6.68 -2.77
C GLN A 157 8.13 6.61 -2.78
N LEU A 158 8.70 5.41 -2.64
CA LEU A 158 10.14 5.23 -2.64
C LEU A 158 10.65 5.06 -4.07
N GLU A 159 11.79 5.69 -4.36
CA GLU A 159 12.53 5.38 -5.58
C GLU A 159 12.88 3.89 -5.60
N SER A 160 12.76 3.28 -6.77
CA SER A 160 13.09 1.88 -6.98
C SER A 160 14.06 1.75 -8.14
N ASP A 161 15.01 0.83 -8.02
CA ASP A 161 15.88 0.48 -9.13
C ASP A 161 15.02 -0.05 -10.28
N PRO A 162 15.24 0.40 -11.53
CA PRO A 162 14.57 -0.16 -12.69
C PRO A 162 14.78 -1.66 -12.78
N ARG A 163 13.70 -2.43 -12.84
CA ARG A 163 13.72 -3.89 -12.97
C ARG A 163 12.71 -4.33 -14.03
N ALA A 164 13.09 -5.34 -14.81
CA ALA A 164 12.16 -6.03 -15.70
C ALA A 164 11.24 -6.93 -14.85
N ILE A 165 9.97 -6.54 -14.74
CA ILE A 165 8.98 -7.24 -13.92
C ILE A 165 7.85 -7.76 -14.80
N LEU A 166 7.44 -9.00 -14.59
CA LEU A 166 6.23 -9.58 -15.16
C LEU A 166 5.18 -9.76 -14.06
N VAL A 167 4.08 -9.02 -14.12
CA VAL A 167 2.95 -9.16 -13.19
C VAL A 167 1.89 -10.03 -13.84
N TYR A 168 1.49 -11.13 -13.20
CA TYR A 168 0.51 -12.07 -13.75
C TYR A 168 -0.53 -12.50 -12.71
N GLY A 169 -1.81 -12.51 -13.11
CA GLY A 169 -2.93 -13.01 -12.32
C GLY A 169 -3.53 -12.02 -11.29
N TYR A 170 -3.03 -10.79 -11.20
CA TYR A 170 -3.59 -9.76 -10.30
C TYR A 170 -4.89 -9.13 -10.81
N PHE A 171 -5.18 -9.26 -12.11
CA PHE A 171 -6.39 -8.76 -12.73
C PHE A 171 -7.15 -9.98 -13.26
N LEU A 172 -8.19 -10.39 -12.55
CA LEU A 172 -9.24 -11.19 -13.14
C LEU A 172 -10.27 -10.18 -13.67
N PRO A 173 -10.50 -10.08 -14.98
CA PRO A 173 -11.67 -9.36 -15.46
C PRO A 173 -12.89 -10.04 -14.84
N SER A 174 -13.67 -9.32 -14.04
CA SER A 174 -15.03 -9.73 -13.76
C SER A 174 -15.76 -9.62 -15.10
N ILE A 175 -16.13 -10.75 -15.69
CA ILE A 175 -17.16 -10.74 -16.71
C ILE A 175 -18.41 -10.26 -15.96
N ALA A 176 -18.83 -9.03 -16.24
CA ALA A 176 -20.15 -8.57 -15.83
C ALA A 176 -21.14 -9.38 -16.66
N ASP A 177 -21.82 -10.33 -16.01
CA ASP A 177 -23.03 -10.96 -16.54
C ASP A 177 -24.21 -10.01 -16.39
#